data_AF-A0A9D7SVH9-F1
#
_entry.id   AF-A0A9D7SVH9-F1
#
_cell.length_a   1.000
_cell.length_b   1.000
_cell.length_c   1.000
_cell.angle_alpha   90.00
_cell.angle_beta   90.00
_cell.angle_gamma   90.00
#
_symmetry.space_group_name_H-M   'P 1'
#
loop_
_entity.id
_entity.type
_entity.pdbx_description
1 polymer ?
#
loop_
_entity_poly.entity_id
_entity_poly.type
_entity_poly.pdbx_seq_one_letter_code
_entity_poly.pdbx_strand_id
1 'polypeptide(L)'
;MNPYIPHLLVDIKNAHRPDRPDDFFEEPKSFEEEMEIVDNYTSGTNIPPSLSHQCGLTEDQFPPENMLTEREMQIIIDAFQDMLSTRHIAADFPSGLPASRAYPLLVGLLKEEAWFFPGGMLHFDFCTGYAPDCELKEYCPCLQYWNEK
;
A
#
# COMPACT_ATOMS: atom_id res chain seq x y z
N MET A 1 4.32 -23.71 9.11
CA MET A 1 3.63 -22.43 8.96
C MET A 1 3.48 -21.84 10.35
N ASN A 2 3.90 -20.60 10.58
CA ASN A 2 3.80 -19.92 11.87
C ASN A 2 2.33 -19.94 12.33
N PRO A 3 2.03 -20.40 13.56
CA PRO A 3 0.66 -20.58 14.03
C PRO A 3 -0.14 -19.27 14.13
N TYR A 4 0.53 -18.12 14.13
CA TYR A 4 -0.11 -16.81 14.17
C TYR A 4 -0.65 -16.36 12.81
N ILE A 5 -0.04 -16.82 11.69
CA ILE A 5 -0.41 -16.36 10.34
C ILE A 5 -1.91 -16.53 10.03
N PRO A 6 -2.56 -17.67 10.34
CA PRO A 6 -3.99 -17.80 10.11
C PRO A 6 -4.84 -16.73 10.81
N HIS A 7 -4.43 -16.26 11.99
CA HIS A 7 -5.14 -15.21 12.71
C HIS A 7 -4.94 -13.85 12.02
N LEU A 8 -3.71 -13.52 11.66
CA LEU A 8 -3.41 -12.31 10.90
C LEU A 8 -4.17 -12.25 9.57
N LEU A 9 -4.28 -13.36 8.85
CA LEU A 9 -5.03 -13.40 7.59
C LEU A 9 -6.53 -13.18 7.81
N VAL A 10 -7.10 -13.63 8.93
CA VAL A 10 -8.48 -13.33 9.31
C VAL A 10 -8.63 -11.84 9.62
N ASP A 11 -7.70 -11.25 10.35
CA ASP A 11 -7.71 -9.82 10.67
C ASP A 11 -7.60 -8.97 9.40
N ILE A 12 -6.66 -9.31 8.50
CA ILE A 12 -6.52 -8.66 7.18
C ILE A 12 -7.83 -8.77 6.41
N LYS A 13 -8.43 -9.96 6.33
CA LYS A 13 -9.70 -10.17 5.63
C LYS A 13 -10.83 -9.32 6.22
N ASN A 14 -10.91 -9.20 7.54
CA ASN A 14 -11.91 -8.36 8.22
C ASN A 14 -11.67 -6.86 8.00
N ALA A 15 -10.44 -6.46 7.65
CA ALA A 15 -10.08 -5.09 7.35
C ALA A 15 -10.46 -4.65 5.91
N HIS A 16 -10.91 -5.58 5.06
CA HIS A 16 -11.49 -5.24 3.76
C HIS A 16 -12.63 -4.23 3.95
N ARG A 17 -12.68 -3.22 3.08
CA ARG A 17 -13.86 -2.35 3.02
C ARG A 17 -15.03 -3.24 2.57
N PRO A 18 -16.20 -3.19 3.24
CA PRO A 18 -17.34 -3.99 2.83
C PRO A 18 -17.73 -3.63 1.40
N ASP A 19 -17.92 -4.66 0.54
CA ASP A 19 -18.36 -4.48 -0.84
C ASP A 19 -19.61 -3.60 -0.87
N ARG A 20 -19.44 -2.37 -1.37
CA ARG A 20 -20.58 -1.55 -1.77
C ARG A 20 -20.76 -1.74 -3.27
N PRO A 21 -21.93 -2.20 -3.72
CA PRO A 21 -22.22 -2.38 -5.15
C PRO A 21 -21.99 -1.12 -5.99
N ASP A 22 -21.98 0.05 -5.34
CA ASP A 22 -21.91 1.38 -5.95
C ASP A 22 -20.47 1.96 -5.99
N ASP A 23 -19.48 1.31 -5.36
CA ASP A 23 -18.12 1.87 -5.16
C ASP A 23 -17.18 1.70 -6.39
N PHE A 24 -17.59 0.97 -7.44
CA PHE A 24 -16.70 0.75 -8.59
C PHE A 24 -16.30 2.06 -9.28
N PHE A 25 -17.13 3.10 -9.17
CA PHE A 25 -16.82 4.47 -9.55
C PHE A 25 -17.71 5.41 -8.72
N GLU A 26 -17.38 5.64 -7.44
CA GLU A 26 -17.79 6.93 -6.84
C GLU A 26 -17.08 7.98 -7.69
N GLU A 27 -17.76 8.57 -8.67
CA GLU A 27 -17.27 9.73 -9.41
C GLU A 27 -17.48 10.98 -8.54
N PRO A 28 -16.58 11.98 -8.62
CA PRO A 28 -16.85 13.25 -7.98
C PRO A 28 -18.17 13.81 -8.52
N LYS A 29 -19.05 14.33 -7.65
CA LYS A 29 -20.38 14.80 -8.06
C LYS A 29 -20.31 16.10 -8.86
N SER A 30 -19.16 16.76 -8.83
CA SER A 30 -18.85 17.99 -9.53
C SER A 30 -17.35 18.15 -9.74
N PHE A 31 -16.98 18.97 -10.71
CA PHE A 31 -15.58 19.36 -10.95
C PHE A 31 -14.98 20.07 -9.72
N GLU A 32 -15.77 20.87 -9.01
CA GLU A 32 -15.34 21.58 -7.81
C GLU A 32 -14.92 20.61 -6.69
N GLU A 33 -15.67 19.51 -6.50
CA GLU A 33 -15.34 18.45 -5.52
C GLU A 33 -14.06 17.70 -5.92
N GLU A 34 -13.88 17.41 -7.21
CA GLU A 34 -12.64 16.81 -7.73
C GLU A 34 -11.43 17.71 -7.47
N MET A 35 -11.56 19.01 -7.80
CA MET A 35 -10.48 19.97 -7.61
C MET A 35 -10.14 20.18 -6.13
N GLU A 36 -11.14 20.15 -5.24
CA GLU A 36 -10.92 20.23 -3.79
C GLU A 36 -10.09 19.03 -3.29
N ILE A 37 -10.34 17.82 -3.79
CA ILE A 37 -9.57 16.63 -3.43
C ILE A 37 -8.12 16.77 -3.91
N VAL A 38 -7.91 17.24 -5.14
CA VAL A 38 -6.57 17.48 -5.70
C VAL A 38 -5.82 18.56 -4.92
N ASP A 39 -6.48 19.66 -4.58
CA ASP A 39 -5.90 20.76 -3.81
C ASP A 39 -5.53 20.28 -2.40
N ASN A 40 -6.40 19.52 -1.72
CA ASN A 40 -6.10 18.95 -0.41
C ASN A 40 -4.86 18.05 -0.45
N TYR A 41 -4.78 17.17 -1.44
CA TYR A 41 -3.63 16.27 -1.62
C TYR A 41 -2.33 17.01 -1.89
N THR A 42 -2.34 17.97 -2.83
CA THR A 42 -1.13 18.69 -3.25
C THR A 42 -0.65 19.72 -2.23
N SER A 43 -1.56 20.32 -1.47
CA SER A 43 -1.23 21.29 -0.43
C SER A 43 -0.99 20.67 0.95
N GLY A 44 -1.39 19.42 1.16
CA GLY A 44 -1.35 18.76 2.46
C GLY A 44 -2.37 19.34 3.45
N THR A 45 -3.49 19.89 2.96
CA THR A 45 -4.61 20.31 3.81
C THR A 45 -5.65 19.20 3.90
N ASN A 46 -6.40 19.17 5.02
CA ASN A 46 -7.43 18.13 5.25
C ASN A 46 -6.90 16.70 5.10
N ILE A 47 -5.68 16.48 5.59
CA ILE A 47 -4.98 15.19 5.55
C ILE A 47 -5.88 14.10 6.14
N PRO A 48 -6.14 12.99 5.42
CA PRO A 48 -6.94 11.91 5.92
C PRO A 48 -6.21 11.14 7.04
N PRO A 49 -6.93 10.35 7.85
CA PRO A 49 -6.29 9.45 8.79
C PRO A 49 -5.38 8.44 8.07
N SER A 50 -4.41 7.89 8.79
CA SER A 50 -3.54 6.83 8.27
C SER A 50 -4.34 5.58 7.88
N LEU A 51 -3.76 4.76 7.00
CA LEU A 51 -4.34 3.48 6.61
C LEU A 51 -4.65 2.61 7.84
N SER A 52 -3.73 2.58 8.82
CA SER A 52 -3.93 1.87 10.09
C SER A 52 -5.22 2.28 10.79
N HIS A 53 -5.49 3.59 10.89
CA HIS A 53 -6.71 4.10 11.50
C HIS A 53 -7.96 3.69 10.70
N GLN A 54 -7.87 3.66 9.37
CA GLN A 54 -9.01 3.34 8.50
C GLN A 54 -9.32 1.83 8.41
N CYS A 55 -8.31 0.97 8.51
CA CYS A 55 -8.47 -0.48 8.35
C CYS A 55 -8.43 -1.25 9.69
N GLY A 56 -8.01 -0.58 10.78
CA GLY A 56 -7.93 -1.19 12.10
C GLY A 56 -6.75 -2.14 12.30
N LEU A 57 -5.85 -2.23 11.32
CA LEU A 57 -4.60 -2.97 11.42
C LEU A 57 -3.47 -2.05 11.88
N THR A 58 -2.55 -2.58 12.67
CA THR A 58 -1.36 -1.89 13.17
C THR A 58 -0.12 -2.72 12.84
N GLU A 59 1.04 -2.08 12.67
CA GLU A 59 2.28 -2.79 12.33
C GLU A 59 2.67 -3.82 13.39
N ASP A 60 2.33 -3.59 14.66
CA ASP A 60 2.62 -4.51 15.76
C ASP A 60 1.88 -5.85 15.65
N GLN A 61 0.81 -5.93 14.84
CA GLN A 61 0.13 -7.18 14.51
C GLN A 61 0.89 -7.99 13.46
N PHE A 62 1.89 -7.42 12.78
CA PHE A 62 2.64 -8.11 11.75
C PHE A 62 3.93 -8.70 12.33
N PRO A 63 4.18 -10.01 12.20
CA PRO A 63 5.43 -10.60 12.67
C PRO A 63 6.64 -9.95 12.00
N PRO A 64 7.76 -9.75 12.72
CA PRO A 64 9.00 -9.32 12.10
C PRO A 64 9.45 -10.27 10.99
N GLU A 65 10.08 -9.73 9.93
CA GLU A 65 10.51 -10.49 8.74
C GLU A 65 11.37 -11.72 9.08
N ASN A 66 12.21 -11.62 10.11
CA ASN A 66 13.11 -12.69 10.54
C ASN A 66 12.39 -13.87 11.23
N MET A 67 11.08 -13.75 11.50
CA MET A 67 10.23 -14.82 12.04
C MET A 67 9.40 -15.51 10.97
N LEU A 68 9.52 -15.09 9.71
CA LEU A 68 8.72 -15.56 8.59
C LEU A 68 9.61 -16.21 7.53
N THR A 69 9.09 -17.26 6.91
CA THR A 69 9.66 -17.78 5.67
C THR A 69 9.22 -16.92 4.48
N GLU A 70 9.97 -16.98 3.39
CA GLU A 70 9.63 -16.27 2.14
C GLU A 70 8.19 -16.56 1.68
N ARG A 71 7.77 -17.83 1.78
CA ARG A 71 6.41 -18.26 1.43
C ARG A 71 5.34 -17.63 2.33
N GLU A 72 5.65 -17.45 3.60
CA GLU A 72 4.72 -16.86 4.57
C GLU A 72 4.60 -15.35 4.37
N MET A 73 5.71 -14.67 4.11
CA MET A 73 5.70 -13.26 3.72
C MET A 73 4.87 -13.05 2.46
N GLN A 74 5.05 -13.91 1.44
CA GLN A 74 4.26 -13.82 0.21
C GLN A 74 2.75 -13.97 0.47
N ILE A 75 2.34 -14.95 1.29
CA ILE A 75 0.92 -15.13 1.63
C ILE A 75 0.34 -13.89 2.32
N ILE A 76 1.11 -13.23 3.20
CA ILE A 76 0.66 -12.01 3.87
C ILE A 76 0.62 -10.84 2.88
N ILE A 77 1.62 -10.72 2.00
CA ILE A 77 1.67 -9.70 0.95
C ILE A 77 0.42 -9.80 0.06
N ASP A 78 0.12 -10.99 -0.44
CA ASP A 78 -1.02 -11.22 -1.34
C ASP A 78 -2.34 -10.82 -0.66
N ALA A 79 -2.57 -11.30 0.57
CA ALA A 79 -3.79 -10.97 1.32
C ALA A 79 -3.91 -9.48 1.64
N PHE A 80 -2.78 -8.81 1.92
CA PHE A 80 -2.78 -7.40 2.26
C PHE A 80 -2.97 -6.54 1.00
N GLN A 81 -2.41 -6.90 -0.15
CA GLN A 81 -2.70 -6.25 -1.42
C GLN A 81 -4.18 -6.41 -1.82
N ASP A 82 -4.77 -7.59 -1.63
CA ASP A 82 -6.20 -7.79 -1.83
C ASP A 82 -7.02 -6.83 -0.97
N MET A 83 -6.66 -6.64 0.30
CA MET A 83 -7.30 -5.68 1.20
C MET A 83 -7.13 -4.23 0.70
N LEU A 84 -5.92 -3.82 0.33
CA LEU A 84 -5.64 -2.49 -0.22
C LEU A 84 -6.50 -2.17 -1.45
N SER A 85 -6.71 -3.16 -2.32
CA SER A 85 -7.52 -2.98 -3.53
C SER A 85 -8.97 -2.61 -3.22
N THR A 86 -9.56 -3.16 -2.15
CA THR A 86 -10.90 -2.77 -1.67
C THR A 86 -10.99 -1.32 -1.18
N ARG A 87 -9.83 -0.68 -0.99
CA ARG A 87 -9.69 0.69 -0.52
C ARG A 87 -9.14 1.63 -1.61
N HIS A 88 -9.13 1.19 -2.87
CA HIS A 88 -8.57 1.96 -4.00
C HIS A 88 -7.09 2.29 -3.84
N ILE A 89 -6.34 1.41 -3.19
CA ILE A 89 -4.90 1.53 -3.00
C ILE A 89 -4.23 0.34 -3.67
N ALA A 90 -3.12 0.62 -4.35
CA ALA A 90 -2.22 -0.39 -4.91
C ALA A 90 -0.79 -0.17 -4.38
N ALA A 91 -0.10 -1.26 -4.10
CA ALA A 91 1.32 -1.25 -3.77
C ALA A 91 2.08 -1.90 -4.92
N ASP A 92 2.82 -1.10 -5.66
CA ASP A 92 3.51 -1.52 -6.88
C ASP A 92 4.97 -1.87 -6.56
N PHE A 93 5.29 -3.15 -6.71
CA PHE A 93 6.65 -3.64 -6.53
C PHE A 93 7.35 -3.90 -7.88
N PRO A 94 8.64 -3.57 -8.01
CA PRO A 94 9.43 -3.96 -9.17
C PRO A 94 9.45 -5.48 -9.36
N SER A 95 9.53 -5.91 -10.61
CA SER A 95 9.69 -7.34 -10.91
C SER A 95 10.95 -7.91 -10.28
N GLY A 96 10.82 -9.02 -9.55
CA GLY A 96 11.94 -9.71 -8.92
C GLY A 96 12.34 -9.18 -7.54
N LEU A 97 11.61 -8.19 -6.97
CA LEU A 97 11.78 -7.81 -5.57
C LEU A 97 11.38 -8.99 -4.67
N PRO A 98 12.27 -9.48 -3.77
CA PRO A 98 11.95 -10.60 -2.90
C PRO A 98 10.91 -10.21 -1.85
N ALA A 99 10.15 -11.19 -1.35
CA ALA A 99 9.12 -10.98 -0.34
C ALA A 99 9.71 -10.43 0.96
N SER A 100 10.93 -10.82 1.33
CA SER A 100 11.68 -10.23 2.45
C SER A 100 11.91 -8.72 2.34
N ARG A 101 11.88 -8.15 1.13
CA ARG A 101 11.98 -6.70 0.91
C ARG A 101 10.61 -6.05 0.72
N ALA A 102 9.70 -6.71 0.02
CA ALA A 102 8.35 -6.20 -0.24
C ALA A 102 7.50 -6.15 1.04
N TYR A 103 7.63 -7.15 1.91
CA TYR A 103 6.85 -7.28 3.14
C TYR A 103 6.96 -6.07 4.08
N PRO A 104 8.17 -5.64 4.52
CA PRO A 104 8.28 -4.48 5.42
C PRO A 104 7.82 -3.17 4.77
N LEU A 105 8.02 -3.00 3.45
CA LEU A 105 7.50 -1.85 2.71
C LEU A 105 5.97 -1.81 2.75
N LEU A 106 5.33 -2.96 2.50
CA LEU A 106 3.89 -3.09 2.52
C LEU A 106 3.30 -2.83 3.92
N VAL A 107 3.92 -3.39 4.97
CA VAL A 107 3.54 -3.14 6.37
C VAL A 107 3.70 -1.66 6.73
N GLY A 108 4.76 -1.01 6.24
CA GLY A 108 4.99 0.42 6.42
C GLY A 108 3.85 1.31 5.92
N LEU A 109 3.10 0.87 4.90
CA LEU A 109 1.94 1.61 4.38
C LEU A 109 0.85 1.85 5.44
N LEU A 110 0.82 1.09 6.54
CA LEU A 110 -0.11 1.33 7.64
C LEU A 110 0.09 2.71 8.30
N LYS A 111 1.29 3.27 8.21
CA LYS A 111 1.61 4.62 8.69
C LYS A 111 1.20 5.72 7.71
N GLU A 112 1.07 5.38 6.44
CA GLU A 112 0.80 6.34 5.37
C GLU A 112 -0.65 6.83 5.40
N GLU A 113 -0.84 8.05 4.90
CA GLU A 113 -2.14 8.68 4.72
C GLU A 113 -2.93 7.92 3.65
N ALA A 114 -4.14 7.47 3.99
CA ALA A 114 -4.98 6.72 3.06
C ALA A 114 -5.93 7.66 2.32
N TRP A 115 -5.38 8.36 1.33
CA TRP A 115 -6.13 9.22 0.42
C TRP A 115 -7.08 8.40 -0.45
N PHE A 116 -8.31 8.89 -0.59
CA PHE A 116 -9.30 8.32 -1.49
C PHE A 116 -9.52 9.26 -2.67
N PHE A 117 -9.33 8.75 -3.88
CA PHE A 117 -9.56 9.46 -5.13
C PHE A 117 -10.76 8.82 -5.83
N PRO A 118 -11.93 9.48 -5.83
CA PRO A 118 -13.12 9.03 -6.54
C PRO A 118 -12.78 8.71 -8.01
N GLY A 119 -13.10 7.50 -8.48
CA GLY A 119 -12.77 7.03 -9.84
C GLY A 119 -11.28 6.76 -10.12
N GLY A 120 -10.40 6.87 -9.11
CA GLY A 120 -8.97 6.62 -9.21
C GLY A 120 -8.47 5.50 -8.31
N MET A 121 -7.16 5.25 -8.40
CA MET A 121 -6.39 4.44 -7.43
C MET A 121 -5.17 5.23 -6.96
N LEU A 122 -4.88 5.14 -5.67
CA LEU A 122 -3.62 5.60 -5.11
C LEU A 122 -2.58 4.50 -5.24
N HIS A 123 -1.50 4.77 -5.96
CA HIS A 123 -0.40 3.84 -6.18
C HIS A 123 0.80 4.22 -5.32
N PHE A 124 1.28 3.28 -4.51
CA PHE A 124 2.55 3.38 -3.79
C PHE A 124 3.60 2.60 -4.55
N ASP A 125 4.53 3.30 -5.21
CA ASP A 125 5.63 2.71 -5.98
C ASP A 125 6.97 2.67 -5.23
N PHE A 126 6.98 3.21 -3.99
CA PHE A 126 8.15 3.32 -3.11
C PHE A 126 9.35 4.04 -3.75
N CYS A 127 9.10 4.84 -4.79
CA CYS A 127 10.12 5.57 -5.52
C CYS A 127 10.42 6.91 -4.85
N THR A 128 11.70 7.18 -4.58
CA THR A 128 12.14 8.48 -4.04
C THR A 128 12.37 9.53 -5.13
N GLY A 129 12.27 9.15 -6.41
CA GLY A 129 12.70 9.97 -7.55
C GLY A 129 14.23 10.03 -7.74
N TYR A 130 15.01 9.42 -6.85
CA TYR A 130 16.48 9.42 -6.91
C TYR A 130 17.04 7.99 -6.81
N ALA A 131 17.41 7.42 -7.96
CA ALA A 131 17.81 6.02 -8.07
C ALA A 131 19.00 5.60 -7.19
N PRO A 132 20.10 6.40 -7.04
CA PRO A 132 21.27 5.96 -6.28
C PRO A 132 20.99 5.63 -4.81
N ASP A 133 20.13 6.41 -4.15
CA ASP A 133 19.79 6.21 -2.73
C ASP A 133 18.36 5.66 -2.54
N CYS A 134 17.72 5.18 -3.61
CA CYS A 134 16.37 4.64 -3.57
C CYS A 134 16.23 3.49 -2.56
N GLU A 135 15.07 3.40 -1.91
CA GLU A 135 14.77 2.34 -0.92
C GLU A 135 14.67 0.95 -1.58
N LEU A 136 14.33 0.91 -2.88
CA LEU A 136 14.31 -0.29 -3.70
C LEU A 136 15.72 -0.84 -4.01
N LYS A 137 16.79 -0.07 -3.74
CA LYS A 137 18.20 -0.49 -3.93
C LYS A 137 18.45 -1.11 -5.30
N GLU A 138 19.10 -2.27 -5.38
CA GLU A 138 19.41 -2.97 -6.64
C GLU A 138 18.16 -3.38 -7.46
N TYR A 139 16.97 -3.36 -6.85
CA TYR A 139 15.70 -3.63 -7.51
C TYR A 139 15.07 -2.38 -8.14
N CYS A 140 15.67 -1.20 -7.94
CA CYS A 140 15.18 0.04 -8.54
C CYS A 140 15.30 -0.04 -10.09
N PRO A 141 14.18 0.01 -10.83
CA PRO A 141 14.20 -0.12 -12.29
C PRO A 141 14.87 1.09 -12.98
N CYS A 142 15.01 2.21 -12.28
CA CYS A 142 15.67 3.41 -12.80
C CYS A 142 17.20 3.32 -12.81
N LEU A 143 17.81 2.36 -12.09
CA LEU A 143 19.28 2.23 -12.03
C LEU A 143 19.91 2.02 -13.40
N GLN A 144 19.24 1.32 -14.31
CA GLN A 144 19.74 1.12 -15.67
C GLN A 144 20.01 2.45 -16.38
N TYR A 145 19.09 3.42 -16.27
CA TYR A 145 19.23 4.73 -16.90
C TYR A 145 20.20 5.65 -16.15
N TRP A 146 20.36 5.43 -14.85
CA TRP A 146 21.26 6.23 -14.04
C TRP A 146 22.73 5.85 -14.27
N ASN A 147 22.99 4.55 -14.42
CA ASN A 147 24.34 4.00 -14.61
C ASN A 147 24.84 4.09 -16.06
N GLU A 148 23.97 4.46 -17.01
CA GLU A 148 24.31 4.73 -18.41
C GLU A 148 25.00 6.09 -18.64
N LYS A 149 25.25 6.86 -17.57
CA LYS A 149 25.93 8.17 -17.62
C LYS A 149 27.40 8.10 -17.23
#